data_AF-A0A352UJ06-F1
#
_entry.id   AF-A0A352UJ06-F1
#
_cell.length_a   1.000
_cell.length_b   1.000
_cell.length_c   1.000
_cell.angle_alpha   90.00
_cell.angle_beta   90.00
_cell.angle_gamma   90.00
#
_symmetry.space_group_name_H-M   'P 1'
#
loop_
_entity.id
_entity.type
_entity.pdbx_description
1 polymer ?
#
loop_
_entity_poly.entity_id
_entity_poly.type
_entity_poly.pdbx_seq_one_letter_code
_entity_poly.pdbx_strand_id
1 'polypeptide(L)'
;MFLYRILASVRRKWLVVCLITLLLVEISGSGSTAFADPGDPELPPGQPAGPPPDKPKHARLDSHLNKMVKQIGSMGTETIAASAPVSVGDLVAVTVRVSYNVTGTVEFLESVGAIVANIGADYIEAYTPVTVLVPLSERDGVLKVSTIVPSQPEVTSQGASVHRSPIWNTRGYTGDGIKVGVIDGGFNGYSALMGSELPFTVVARCYTAVGAFFQTLSHCESGGVHGTGVAEAIVDIAPDVTLYIANPISKGDLQSTAAWMVSEGVQVINMSLEWSWDGPGDGTSYHSESPLNTLDTAVDGGVIWVSAAGNEAESSWHGAYLDSDSNGDLEFVSGDETNHVYLSAGENITIYLRWDDDWGTADSDLDLSIWDYSSYSGWTKLDESNDAQNGTLGQEPIEVLSFTAPWSDTFHLTVKHYSGLAPGWFQLAVWGADVEIPISSHSIANPAESSNTGMLAVGAANWATPSTIESFSSRGPTTDG
;
A
#
# COMPACT_ATOMS: atom_id res chain seq x y z
N MET A 1 -41.38 -13.37 5.24
CA MET A 1 -41.73 -13.08 3.83
C MET A 1 -40.86 -11.93 3.31
N PHE A 2 -39.53 -12.10 3.39
CA PHE A 2 -38.52 -11.11 2.99
C PHE A 2 -37.22 -11.82 2.56
N LEU A 3 -37.35 -13.03 1.98
CA LEU A 3 -36.23 -13.88 1.57
C LEU A 3 -36.10 -14.04 0.05
N TYR A 4 -36.77 -13.18 -0.73
CA TYR A 4 -36.88 -13.32 -2.19
C TYR A 4 -36.47 -12.07 -2.99
N ARG A 5 -35.77 -11.10 -2.37
CA ARG A 5 -35.30 -9.88 -3.07
C ARG A 5 -33.79 -9.65 -3.09
N ILE A 6 -32.97 -10.54 -2.54
CA ILE A 6 -31.50 -10.45 -2.64
C ILE A 6 -30.91 -11.44 -3.65
N LEU A 7 -31.68 -12.44 -4.09
CA LEU A 7 -31.24 -13.48 -5.05
C LEU A 7 -31.32 -13.09 -6.54
N ALA A 8 -31.50 -11.81 -6.87
CA ALA A 8 -31.66 -11.34 -8.25
C ALA A 8 -30.44 -10.58 -8.83
N SER A 9 -29.37 -10.35 -8.08
CA SER A 9 -28.17 -9.65 -8.58
C SER A 9 -27.04 -10.59 -9.04
N VAL A 10 -27.02 -11.86 -8.62
CA VAL A 10 -25.86 -12.75 -8.82
C VAL A 10 -26.07 -13.84 -9.89
N ARG A 11 -27.21 -13.86 -10.60
CA ARG A 11 -27.57 -14.94 -11.55
C ARG A 11 -27.47 -14.61 -13.04
N ARG A 12 -26.49 -13.81 -13.47
CA ARG A 12 -26.29 -13.53 -14.92
C ARG A 12 -24.87 -13.63 -15.48
N LYS A 13 -23.88 -14.16 -14.75
CA LYS A 13 -22.51 -14.28 -15.28
C LYS A 13 -21.88 -15.69 -15.29
N TRP A 14 -22.59 -16.74 -14.92
CA TRP A 14 -22.04 -18.11 -14.94
C TRP A 14 -23.00 -19.09 -15.58
N LEU A 15 -22.97 -19.16 -16.91
CA LEU A 15 -23.52 -20.25 -17.72
C LEU A 15 -22.99 -20.07 -19.14
N VAL A 16 -21.76 -20.53 -19.39
CA VAL A 16 -21.30 -21.34 -20.54
C VAL A 16 -19.79 -21.48 -20.38
N VAL A 17 -19.31 -22.43 -19.56
CA VAL A 17 -18.08 -23.21 -19.80
C VAL A 17 -18.17 -24.45 -18.91
N CYS A 18 -18.78 -25.53 -19.41
CA CYS A 18 -18.58 -26.90 -18.93
C CYS A 18 -19.41 -27.85 -19.81
N LEU A 19 -18.82 -28.27 -20.94
CA LEU A 19 -19.06 -29.52 -21.68
C LEU A 19 -18.14 -29.36 -22.91
N ILE A 20 -16.99 -30.03 -23.01
CA ILE A 20 -16.86 -31.46 -23.26
C ILE A 20 -15.38 -31.82 -23.01
N THR A 21 -15.14 -32.77 -22.11
CA THR A 21 -13.97 -33.66 -22.14
C THR A 21 -14.49 -35.05 -22.44
N LEU A 22 -14.01 -35.70 -23.51
CA LEU A 22 -13.68 -37.14 -23.52
C LEU A 22 -13.19 -37.65 -24.90
N LEU A 23 -12.14 -38.48 -24.80
CA LEU A 23 -11.55 -39.44 -25.76
C LEU A 23 -10.63 -38.92 -26.88
N LEU A 24 -9.32 -39.13 -26.71
CA LEU A 24 -8.60 -40.25 -27.36
C LEU A 24 -7.18 -40.40 -26.79
N VAL A 25 -6.85 -41.63 -26.37
CA VAL A 25 -5.52 -42.12 -26.00
C VAL A 25 -4.95 -42.81 -27.24
N GLU A 26 -3.69 -42.55 -27.61
CA GLU A 26 -2.62 -43.57 -27.84
C GLU A 26 -1.41 -43.07 -28.68
N ILE A 27 -0.22 -43.28 -28.09
CA ILE A 27 1.08 -43.73 -28.65
C ILE A 27 2.14 -42.70 -29.14
N SER A 28 3.36 -42.91 -28.60
CA SER A 28 4.73 -42.57 -29.06
C SER A 28 5.15 -41.10 -28.96
N GLY A 29 6.38 -40.71 -28.58
CA GLY A 29 7.65 -41.41 -28.42
C GLY A 29 8.76 -40.58 -29.09
N SER A 30 9.82 -40.25 -28.35
CA SER A 30 11.09 -39.62 -28.77
C SER A 30 11.09 -38.13 -29.15
N GLY A 31 12.14 -37.46 -28.68
CA GLY A 31 12.33 -36.02 -28.79
C GLY A 31 12.68 -35.53 -30.20
N SER A 32 12.54 -34.22 -30.36
CA SER A 32 13.33 -33.45 -31.31
C SER A 32 13.24 -31.97 -30.97
N THR A 33 14.39 -31.32 -31.04
CA THR A 33 14.62 -29.89 -31.21
C THR A 33 13.57 -29.23 -32.12
N ALA A 34 12.87 -28.21 -31.62
CA ALA A 34 12.02 -27.35 -32.44
C ALA A 34 12.77 -26.07 -32.81
N PHE A 35 13.04 -25.93 -34.10
CA PHE A 35 13.36 -24.66 -34.75
C PHE A 35 12.13 -23.75 -34.68
N ALA A 36 12.37 -22.45 -34.51
CA ALA A 36 11.36 -21.40 -34.56
C ALA A 36 10.52 -21.46 -35.84
N ASP A 37 9.20 -21.36 -35.69
CA ASP A 37 8.22 -21.23 -36.77
C ASP A 37 8.10 -19.74 -37.18
N PRO A 38 8.12 -19.36 -38.47
CA PRO A 38 8.05 -17.94 -38.90
C PRO A 38 6.65 -17.30 -38.79
N GLY A 39 5.80 -17.76 -37.87
CA GLY A 39 4.38 -17.45 -37.82
C GLY A 39 3.84 -16.95 -36.48
N ASP A 40 4.69 -16.80 -35.45
CA ASP A 40 4.27 -16.10 -34.22
C ASP A 40 4.06 -14.62 -34.52
N PRO A 41 3.00 -13.98 -33.97
CA PRO A 41 2.88 -12.53 -34.02
C PRO A 41 4.12 -11.94 -33.34
N GLU A 42 4.85 -11.11 -34.08
CA GLU A 42 5.96 -10.29 -33.57
C GLU A 42 5.52 -9.63 -32.26
N LEU A 43 6.29 -9.87 -31.19
CA LEU A 43 6.33 -8.97 -30.05
C LEU A 43 6.52 -7.54 -30.59
N PRO A 44 5.82 -6.52 -30.03
CA PRO A 44 6.02 -5.15 -30.47
C PRO A 44 7.51 -4.78 -30.45
N PRO A 45 8.00 -4.01 -31.43
CA PRO A 45 9.40 -3.59 -31.42
C PRO A 45 9.73 -2.84 -30.13
N GLY A 46 10.84 -3.21 -29.50
CA GLY A 46 11.39 -2.58 -28.30
C GLY A 46 11.49 -1.06 -28.44
N GLN A 47 11.30 -0.36 -27.32
CA GLN A 47 11.19 1.09 -27.26
C GLN A 47 12.48 1.74 -27.81
N PRO A 48 12.40 2.75 -28.69
CA PRO A 48 13.58 3.55 -29.01
C PRO A 48 13.93 4.43 -27.79
N ALA A 49 15.12 4.23 -27.22
CA ALA A 49 15.62 5.03 -26.10
C ALA A 49 15.62 6.54 -26.43
N GLY A 50 14.69 7.27 -25.82
CA GLY A 50 14.66 8.74 -25.84
C GLY A 50 15.70 9.32 -24.88
N PRO A 51 16.06 10.62 -25.02
CA PRO A 51 16.86 11.29 -24.00
C PRO A 51 16.11 11.26 -22.65
N PRO A 52 16.80 11.10 -21.51
CA PRO A 52 16.17 11.06 -20.20
C PRO A 52 15.33 12.32 -19.95
N PRO A 53 14.14 12.21 -19.34
CA PRO A 53 13.30 13.37 -19.04
C PRO A 53 13.99 14.31 -18.04
N ASP A 54 13.67 15.61 -18.11
CA ASP A 54 14.17 16.58 -17.13
C ASP A 54 13.55 16.29 -15.75
N LYS A 55 14.38 16.23 -14.70
CA LYS A 55 13.93 16.08 -13.32
C LYS A 55 13.01 17.23 -12.88
N PRO A 56 12.10 17.00 -11.91
CA PRO A 56 11.22 18.04 -11.40
C PRO A 56 11.96 19.27 -10.89
N LYS A 57 11.33 20.44 -11.03
CA LYS A 57 11.93 21.72 -10.65
C LYS A 57 12.23 21.82 -9.15
N HIS A 58 11.39 21.21 -8.31
CA HIS A 58 11.49 21.30 -6.85
C HIS A 58 11.81 19.91 -6.28
N ALA A 59 13.10 19.59 -6.18
CA ALA A 59 13.59 18.25 -5.81
C ALA A 59 13.24 17.78 -4.38
N ARG A 60 12.75 18.68 -3.52
CA ARG A 60 12.30 18.33 -2.15
C ARG A 60 10.79 18.13 -2.04
N LEU A 61 10.06 18.35 -3.13
CA LEU A 61 8.67 17.91 -3.26
C LEU A 61 8.68 16.58 -4.00
N ASP A 62 7.83 15.65 -3.60
CA ASP A 62 7.61 14.44 -4.40
C ASP A 62 7.01 14.78 -5.80
N SER A 63 7.01 13.80 -6.70
CA SER A 63 6.59 13.94 -8.09
C SER A 63 5.13 14.39 -8.20
N HIS A 64 4.27 13.89 -7.32
CA HIS A 64 2.85 14.20 -7.26
C HIS A 64 2.58 15.66 -6.84
N LEU A 65 3.25 16.15 -5.79
CA LEU A 65 3.20 17.54 -5.35
C LEU A 65 3.83 18.48 -6.39
N ASN A 66 4.90 18.06 -7.09
CA ASN A 66 5.46 18.81 -8.21
C ASN A 66 4.43 18.99 -9.35
N LYS A 67 3.66 17.95 -9.68
CA LYS A 67 2.58 18.03 -10.68
C LYS A 67 1.48 19.00 -10.24
N MET A 68 1.08 18.98 -8.96
CA MET A 68 0.12 19.94 -8.42
C MET A 68 0.62 21.38 -8.53
N VAL A 69 1.89 21.64 -8.20
CA VAL A 69 2.49 22.98 -8.32
C VAL A 69 2.47 23.49 -9.75
N LYS A 70 2.68 22.62 -10.77
CA LYS A 70 2.61 23.00 -12.19
C LYS A 70 1.20 23.45 -12.62
N GLN A 71 0.14 23.00 -11.94
CA GLN A 71 -1.24 23.36 -12.25
C GLN A 71 -1.65 24.72 -11.65
N ILE A 72 -0.88 25.28 -10.71
CA ILE A 72 -1.19 26.57 -10.06
C ILE A 72 -1.29 27.68 -11.11
N GLY A 73 -2.38 28.45 -11.02
CA GLY A 73 -2.70 29.54 -11.96
C GLY A 73 -3.48 29.10 -13.20
N SER A 74 -3.54 27.80 -13.48
CA SER A 74 -4.40 27.23 -14.54
C SER A 74 -5.72 26.66 -14.00
N MET A 75 -5.72 26.19 -12.76
CA MET A 75 -6.87 25.61 -12.05
C MET A 75 -7.09 26.30 -10.70
N GLY A 76 -8.29 26.18 -10.14
CA GLY A 76 -8.59 26.63 -8.77
C GLY A 76 -7.89 25.75 -7.73
N THR A 77 -7.46 26.33 -6.60
CA THR A 77 -6.68 25.63 -5.57
C THR A 77 -7.41 24.43 -4.96
N GLU A 78 -8.72 24.53 -4.75
CA GLU A 78 -9.56 23.43 -4.27
C GLU A 78 -9.61 22.25 -5.26
N THR A 79 -9.68 22.53 -6.57
CA THR A 79 -9.66 21.47 -7.59
C THR A 79 -8.31 20.77 -7.65
N ILE A 80 -7.22 21.51 -7.48
CA ILE A 80 -5.87 20.93 -7.41
C ILE A 80 -5.77 20.05 -6.16
N ALA A 81 -6.19 20.57 -4.99
CA ALA A 81 -6.12 19.83 -3.73
C ALA A 81 -6.98 18.55 -3.72
N ALA A 82 -8.14 18.57 -4.39
CA ALA A 82 -9.02 17.41 -4.51
C ALA A 82 -8.41 16.24 -5.32
N SER A 83 -7.30 16.44 -6.03
CA SER A 83 -6.56 15.35 -6.68
C SER A 83 -5.63 14.60 -5.73
N ALA A 84 -5.42 15.09 -4.50
CA ALA A 84 -4.61 14.41 -3.51
C ALA A 84 -5.35 13.20 -2.88
N PRO A 85 -4.64 12.14 -2.46
CA PRO A 85 -5.23 11.03 -1.72
C PRO A 85 -5.96 11.48 -0.44
N VAL A 86 -5.44 12.52 0.23
CA VAL A 86 -6.04 13.12 1.43
C VAL A 86 -5.99 14.64 1.33
N SER A 87 -7.15 15.30 1.40
CA SER A 87 -7.28 16.76 1.35
C SER A 87 -8.47 17.26 2.19
N VAL A 88 -8.45 18.55 2.54
CA VAL A 88 -9.56 19.26 3.18
C VAL A 88 -9.69 20.64 2.55
N GLY A 89 -10.76 20.85 1.77
CA GLY A 89 -10.95 22.10 1.03
C GLY A 89 -9.81 22.35 0.04
N ASP A 90 -9.10 23.47 0.17
CA ASP A 90 -7.94 23.83 -0.64
C ASP A 90 -6.58 23.42 -0.04
N LEU A 91 -6.61 22.63 1.05
CA LEU A 91 -5.42 22.13 1.73
C LEU A 91 -5.16 20.65 1.39
N VAL A 92 -3.90 20.30 1.17
CA VAL A 92 -3.45 18.92 0.94
C VAL A 92 -2.70 18.39 2.16
N ALA A 93 -2.92 17.12 2.49
CA ALA A 93 -2.22 16.48 3.61
C ALA A 93 -0.82 16.03 3.17
N VAL A 94 0.19 16.43 3.93
CA VAL A 94 1.60 16.14 3.66
C VAL A 94 2.35 15.73 4.91
N THR A 95 3.39 14.92 4.72
CA THR A 95 4.45 14.68 5.71
C THR A 95 5.65 15.55 5.34
N VAL A 96 6.08 16.40 6.27
CA VAL A 96 7.25 17.27 6.14
C VAL A 96 8.38 16.68 6.96
N ARG A 97 9.39 16.13 6.30
CA ARG A 97 10.63 15.64 6.94
C ARG A 97 11.53 16.83 7.26
N VAL A 98 12.02 16.89 8.50
CA VAL A 98 12.91 17.96 8.97
C VAL A 98 14.17 17.39 9.62
N SER A 99 15.30 18.02 9.34
CA SER A 99 16.59 17.69 9.97
C SER A 99 16.81 18.39 11.31
N TYR A 100 16.21 19.58 11.47
CA TYR A 100 16.19 20.38 12.69
C TYR A 100 15.07 21.42 12.60
N ASN A 101 14.86 22.19 13.69
CA ASN A 101 13.92 23.31 13.72
C ASN A 101 12.45 22.95 13.44
N VAL A 102 11.97 21.86 14.07
CA VAL A 102 10.54 21.49 14.10
C VAL A 102 9.68 22.69 14.51
N THR A 103 10.03 23.38 15.60
CA THR A 103 9.27 24.53 16.12
C THR A 103 9.12 25.66 15.11
N GLY A 104 10.22 26.11 14.48
CA GLY A 104 10.14 27.18 13.48
C GLY A 104 9.45 26.77 12.18
N THR A 105 9.36 25.47 11.89
CA THR A 105 8.58 24.96 10.74
C THR A 105 7.09 24.94 11.06
N VAL A 106 6.71 24.53 12.28
CA VAL A 106 5.33 24.61 12.78
C VAL A 106 4.84 26.06 12.79
N GLU A 107 5.61 27.01 13.35
CA GLU A 107 5.25 28.43 13.37
C GLU A 107 5.02 29.00 11.96
N PHE A 108 5.81 28.54 10.98
CA PHE A 108 5.60 28.93 9.58
C PHE A 108 4.31 28.36 9.01
N LEU A 109 4.07 27.06 9.18
CA LEU A 109 2.85 26.39 8.71
C LEU A 109 1.60 27.10 9.26
N GLU A 110 1.58 27.40 10.55
CA GLU A 110 0.48 28.15 11.17
C GLU A 110 0.34 29.57 10.57
N SER A 111 1.45 30.26 10.30
CA SER A 111 1.44 31.63 9.77
C SER A 111 0.88 31.73 8.34
N VAL A 112 0.91 30.65 7.58
CA VAL A 112 0.44 30.58 6.19
C VAL A 112 -0.93 29.90 6.06
N GLY A 113 -1.60 29.65 7.19
CA GLY A 113 -2.94 29.06 7.23
C GLY A 113 -2.97 27.55 7.04
N ALA A 114 -1.82 26.87 7.19
CA ALA A 114 -1.80 25.41 7.27
C ALA A 114 -2.30 24.93 8.65
N ILE A 115 -2.81 23.70 8.69
CA ILE A 115 -3.26 23.04 9.92
C ILE A 115 -2.23 21.97 10.26
N VAL A 116 -1.48 22.16 11.34
CA VAL A 116 -0.54 21.17 11.85
C VAL A 116 -1.32 20.06 12.57
N ALA A 117 -1.09 18.82 12.16
CA ALA A 117 -1.84 17.65 12.61
C ALA A 117 -1.03 16.80 13.60
N ASN A 118 0.12 16.27 13.19
CA ASN A 118 1.02 15.49 14.05
C ASN A 118 2.42 16.10 14.04
N ILE A 119 3.11 16.03 15.20
CA ILE A 119 4.48 16.50 15.37
C ILE A 119 5.31 15.35 15.95
N GLY A 120 6.25 14.85 15.15
CA GLY A 120 7.25 13.88 15.57
C GLY A 120 8.59 14.51 15.90
N ALA A 121 9.59 13.65 16.13
CA ALA A 121 10.95 14.08 16.42
C ALA A 121 11.63 14.72 15.19
N ASP A 122 11.36 14.17 14.01
CA ASP A 122 12.00 14.49 12.73
C ASP A 122 10.98 14.72 11.60
N TYR A 123 9.67 14.73 11.91
CA TYR A 123 8.61 14.98 10.93
C TYR A 123 7.47 15.82 11.49
N ILE A 124 6.72 16.45 10.58
CA ILE A 124 5.46 17.15 10.85
C ILE A 124 4.44 16.71 9.81
N GLU A 125 3.29 16.21 10.21
CA GLU A 125 2.16 16.02 9.29
C GLU A 125 1.23 17.23 9.38
N ALA A 126 0.83 17.76 8.23
CA ALA A 126 0.01 18.96 8.16
C ALA A 126 -0.88 18.99 6.91
N TYR A 127 -1.98 19.74 7.00
CA TYR A 127 -2.75 20.17 5.83
C TYR A 127 -2.26 21.56 5.40
N THR A 128 -1.64 21.67 4.24
CA THR A 128 -1.05 22.94 3.76
C THR A 128 -1.69 23.41 2.44
N PRO A 129 -1.81 24.73 2.20
CA PRO A 129 -2.26 25.23 0.90
C PRO A 129 -1.31 24.80 -0.22
N VAL A 130 -1.85 24.44 -1.39
CA VAL A 130 -1.04 24.04 -2.56
C VAL A 130 -0.05 25.14 -2.99
N THR A 131 -0.36 26.41 -2.74
CA THR A 131 0.50 27.58 -3.03
C THR A 131 1.70 27.71 -2.09
N VAL A 132 1.69 27.01 -0.96
CA VAL A 132 2.74 27.03 0.07
C VAL A 132 3.75 25.90 -0.11
N LEU A 133 3.45 24.86 -0.91
CA LEU A 133 4.32 23.69 -1.10
C LEU A 133 5.76 24.07 -1.48
N VAL A 134 5.94 24.97 -2.44
CA VAL A 134 7.28 25.43 -2.86
C VAL A 134 7.99 26.19 -1.73
N PRO A 135 7.43 27.28 -1.17
CA PRO A 135 8.03 27.96 -0.02
C PRO A 135 8.35 27.05 1.16
N LEU A 136 7.53 26.03 1.43
CA LEU A 136 7.74 25.04 2.48
C LEU A 136 8.95 24.15 2.19
N SER A 137 9.06 23.63 0.97
CA SER A 137 10.18 22.77 0.55
C SER A 137 11.54 23.48 0.56
N GLU A 138 11.55 24.79 0.33
CA GLU A 138 12.76 25.62 0.30
C GLU A 138 13.20 26.11 1.69
N ARG A 139 12.45 25.77 2.76
CA ARG A 139 12.80 26.21 4.12
C ARG A 139 14.08 25.56 4.62
N ASP A 140 14.78 26.33 5.45
CA ASP A 140 15.90 25.83 6.22
C ASP A 140 15.44 24.72 7.17
N GLY A 141 16.16 23.60 7.17
CA GLY A 141 15.83 22.41 7.95
C GLY A 141 14.87 21.41 7.28
N VAL A 142 14.08 21.79 6.27
CA VAL A 142 13.18 20.87 5.55
C VAL A 142 13.98 20.03 4.56
N LEU A 143 13.84 18.71 4.67
CA LEU A 143 14.50 17.72 3.82
C LEU A 143 13.62 17.27 2.66
N LYS A 144 12.36 16.93 2.94
CA LYS A 144 11.39 16.42 1.96
C LYS A 144 9.96 16.76 2.39
N VAL A 145 9.08 16.98 1.42
CA VAL A 145 7.64 17.08 1.62
C VAL A 145 6.99 16.03 0.74
N SER A 146 6.28 15.09 1.37
CA SER A 146 5.68 13.93 0.71
C SER A 146 4.17 13.92 0.91
N THR A 147 3.46 13.46 -0.10
CA THR A 147 2.02 13.18 -0.09
C THR A 147 1.72 12.07 0.93
N ILE A 148 0.64 12.21 1.71
CA ILE A 148 0.15 11.13 2.58
C ILE A 148 -0.74 10.20 1.74
N VAL A 149 -0.37 8.91 1.65
CA VAL A 149 -1.19 7.86 1.06
C VAL A 149 -1.75 6.97 2.18
N PRO A 150 -3.08 6.78 2.29
CA PRO A 150 -3.69 5.99 3.36
C PRO A 150 -3.53 4.48 3.13
N SER A 151 -3.74 3.69 4.19
CA SER A 151 -3.70 2.22 4.17
C SER A 151 -4.91 1.56 3.48
N GLN A 152 -4.75 0.32 3.00
CA GLN A 152 -5.80 -0.47 2.34
C GLN A 152 -6.37 -1.62 3.21
N PRO A 153 -7.70 -1.90 3.19
CA PRO A 153 -8.37 -2.96 3.96
C PRO A 153 -8.34 -4.38 3.33
N GLU A 154 -8.44 -5.46 4.14
CA GLU A 154 -8.22 -6.86 3.70
C GLU A 154 -9.15 -8.01 4.27
N VAL A 155 -10.34 -8.24 3.68
CA VAL A 155 -11.32 -9.39 3.77
C VAL A 155 -11.75 -10.02 5.16
N THR A 156 -12.95 -10.63 5.20
CA THR A 156 -13.76 -11.03 6.38
C THR A 156 -14.14 -12.53 6.52
N SER A 157 -14.56 -12.97 7.73
CA SER A 157 -14.46 -14.34 8.32
C SER A 157 -15.61 -15.36 8.14
N GLN A 158 -15.22 -16.65 8.18
CA GLN A 158 -15.98 -17.88 8.55
C GLN A 158 -15.17 -18.77 9.54
N GLY A 159 -14.21 -18.18 10.27
CA GLY A 159 -13.05 -18.88 10.85
C GLY A 159 -13.27 -19.63 12.17
N ALA A 160 -14.33 -19.37 12.92
CA ALA A 160 -14.52 -19.94 14.27
C ALA A 160 -14.53 -21.49 14.30
N SER A 161 -15.17 -22.10 13.31
CA SER A 161 -15.25 -23.56 13.19
C SER A 161 -13.89 -24.17 12.86
N VAL A 162 -13.13 -23.53 11.97
CA VAL A 162 -11.80 -23.97 11.52
C VAL A 162 -10.81 -23.96 12.69
N HIS A 163 -10.83 -22.89 13.50
CA HIS A 163 -9.99 -22.76 14.70
C HIS A 163 -10.50 -23.57 15.90
N ARG A 164 -11.67 -24.20 15.77
CA ARG A 164 -12.34 -24.99 16.82
C ARG A 164 -12.60 -24.16 18.08
N SER A 165 -12.83 -22.86 17.94
CA SER A 165 -13.04 -21.90 19.03
C SER A 165 -14.06 -22.35 20.07
N PRO A 166 -15.22 -22.95 19.70
CA PRO A 166 -16.19 -23.43 20.69
C PRO A 166 -15.63 -24.48 21.68
N ILE A 167 -14.64 -25.29 21.27
CA ILE A 167 -13.99 -26.25 22.18
C ILE A 167 -13.14 -25.54 23.23
N TRP A 168 -12.50 -24.43 22.86
CA TRP A 168 -11.71 -23.61 23.77
C TRP A 168 -12.61 -22.79 24.71
N ASN A 169 -13.67 -22.20 24.16
CA ASN A 169 -14.62 -21.42 24.94
C ASN A 169 -15.34 -22.29 25.99
N THR A 170 -15.75 -23.51 25.64
CA THR A 170 -16.34 -24.47 26.61
C THR A 170 -15.38 -24.93 27.70
N ARG A 171 -14.08 -24.73 27.53
CA ARG A 171 -13.04 -24.96 28.55
C ARG A 171 -12.72 -23.70 29.37
N GLY A 172 -13.42 -22.59 29.12
CA GLY A 172 -13.23 -21.32 29.81
C GLY A 172 -12.19 -20.39 29.16
N TYR A 173 -11.65 -20.74 27.99
CA TYR A 173 -10.79 -19.84 27.22
C TYR A 173 -11.65 -19.01 26.26
N THR A 174 -12.13 -17.88 26.75
CA THR A 174 -13.04 -16.99 26.00
C THR A 174 -12.43 -15.63 25.71
N GLY A 175 -11.23 -15.35 26.21
CA GLY A 175 -10.60 -14.03 26.12
C GLY A 175 -10.92 -13.11 27.30
N ASP A 176 -11.58 -13.61 28.35
CA ASP A 176 -11.83 -12.85 29.58
C ASP A 176 -10.53 -12.26 30.15
N GLY A 177 -10.58 -10.97 30.50
CA GLY A 177 -9.43 -10.20 30.96
C GLY A 177 -8.40 -9.84 29.87
N ILE A 178 -8.62 -10.22 28.61
CA ILE A 178 -7.74 -9.87 27.49
C ILE A 178 -8.27 -8.64 26.74
N LYS A 179 -7.39 -7.68 26.52
CA LYS A 179 -7.65 -6.48 25.70
C LYS A 179 -7.05 -6.66 24.30
N VAL A 180 -7.88 -6.52 23.27
CA VAL A 180 -7.46 -6.67 21.87
C VAL A 180 -7.74 -5.39 21.10
N GLY A 181 -6.72 -4.86 20.44
CA GLY A 181 -6.79 -3.73 19.53
C GLY A 181 -7.04 -4.18 18.09
N VAL A 182 -7.94 -3.51 17.38
CA VAL A 182 -8.15 -3.65 15.94
C VAL A 182 -7.84 -2.31 15.28
N ILE A 183 -6.83 -2.29 14.43
CA ILE A 183 -6.44 -1.13 13.64
C ILE A 183 -6.84 -1.41 12.19
N ASP A 184 -7.76 -0.61 11.66
CA ASP A 184 -8.36 -0.82 10.34
C ASP A 184 -8.76 0.49 9.64
N GLY A 185 -9.09 0.46 8.35
CA GLY A 185 -9.40 1.65 7.56
C GLY A 185 -10.82 2.20 7.78
N GLY A 186 -11.68 1.43 8.47
CA GLY A 186 -13.04 1.85 8.77
C GLY A 186 -13.88 0.74 9.42
N PHE A 187 -14.93 1.16 10.12
CA PHE A 187 -15.81 0.29 10.91
C PHE A 187 -17.28 0.53 10.59
N ASN A 188 -17.62 0.74 9.32
CA ASN A 188 -19.03 0.93 8.92
C ASN A 188 -19.91 -0.24 9.39
N GLY A 189 -21.04 0.09 10.01
CA GLY A 189 -22.03 -0.88 10.49
C GLY A 189 -21.72 -1.53 11.84
N TYR A 190 -20.60 -1.19 12.49
CA TYR A 190 -20.19 -1.77 13.78
C TYR A 190 -21.28 -1.65 14.85
N SER A 191 -21.89 -0.47 15.00
CA SER A 191 -22.89 -0.21 16.03
C SER A 191 -24.15 -1.07 15.90
N ALA A 192 -24.48 -1.50 14.67
CA ALA A 192 -25.65 -2.34 14.39
C ALA A 192 -25.48 -3.80 14.88
N LEU A 193 -24.25 -4.22 15.16
CA LEU A 193 -23.90 -5.58 15.59
C LEU A 193 -23.59 -5.68 17.10
N MET A 194 -23.49 -4.54 17.78
CA MET A 194 -23.21 -4.50 19.21
C MET A 194 -24.35 -5.10 20.04
N GLY A 195 -23.99 -6.00 20.95
CA GLY A 195 -24.94 -6.76 21.76
C GLY A 195 -25.48 -8.02 21.10
N SER A 196 -25.03 -8.32 19.87
CA SER A 196 -25.26 -9.60 19.20
C SER A 196 -23.95 -10.25 18.76
N GLU A 197 -23.41 -9.84 17.61
CA GLU A 197 -22.19 -10.41 17.01
C GLU A 197 -20.92 -9.73 17.57
N LEU A 198 -21.08 -8.52 18.11
CA LEU A 198 -20.02 -7.76 18.76
C LEU A 198 -20.38 -7.45 20.22
N PRO A 199 -19.39 -7.19 21.10
CA PRO A 199 -19.61 -6.81 22.48
C PRO A 199 -20.51 -5.57 22.63
N PHE A 200 -21.20 -5.46 23.78
CA PHE A 200 -22.04 -4.30 24.11
C PHE A 200 -21.27 -2.99 24.27
N THR A 201 -19.95 -3.05 24.38
CA THR A 201 -19.07 -1.91 24.54
C THR A 201 -17.80 -2.10 23.73
N VAL A 202 -17.28 -1.00 23.19
CA VAL A 202 -15.99 -0.94 22.53
C VAL A 202 -15.30 0.36 22.94
N VAL A 203 -13.99 0.34 23.10
CA VAL A 203 -13.20 1.54 23.31
C VAL A 203 -12.68 2.01 21.96
N ALA A 204 -13.07 3.20 21.52
CA ALA A 204 -12.77 3.67 20.17
C ALA A 204 -11.84 4.88 20.16
N ARG A 205 -10.95 4.94 19.17
CA ARG A 205 -10.15 6.11 18.81
C ARG A 205 -10.31 6.38 17.32
N CYS A 206 -11.25 7.26 17.00
CA CYS A 206 -11.76 7.43 15.66
C CYS A 206 -11.21 8.69 14.99
N TYR A 207 -10.32 8.54 14.02
CA TYR A 207 -9.76 9.66 13.27
C TYR A 207 -10.76 10.13 12.20
N THR A 208 -10.99 11.44 12.15
CA THR A 208 -11.83 12.09 11.12
C THR A 208 -11.01 12.99 10.20
N ALA A 209 -9.78 13.30 10.61
CA ALA A 209 -8.74 13.96 9.84
C ALA A 209 -7.39 13.54 10.45
N VAL A 210 -6.29 13.72 9.71
CA VAL A 210 -4.94 13.43 10.21
C VAL A 210 -4.73 14.20 11.52
N GLY A 211 -4.23 13.50 12.55
CA GLY A 211 -3.99 14.04 13.89
C GLY A 211 -5.23 14.36 14.73
N ALA A 212 -6.44 14.27 14.16
CA ALA A 212 -7.69 14.67 14.82
C ALA A 212 -8.63 13.48 14.99
N PHE A 213 -8.84 13.10 16.26
CA PHE A 213 -9.67 11.94 16.62
C PHE A 213 -10.74 12.27 17.66
N PHE A 214 -11.78 11.44 17.66
CA PHE A 214 -12.84 11.39 18.67
C PHE A 214 -12.86 10.02 19.34
N GLN A 215 -13.38 9.94 20.56
CA GLN A 215 -13.56 8.66 21.27
C GLN A 215 -14.98 8.08 21.09
N THR A 216 -15.73 8.61 20.14
CA THR A 216 -17.11 8.20 19.87
C THR A 216 -17.15 7.31 18.65
N LEU A 217 -17.62 6.06 18.83
CA LEU A 217 -17.70 5.01 17.81
C LEU A 217 -18.26 5.49 16.45
N SER A 218 -19.30 6.33 16.45
CA SER A 218 -19.94 6.80 15.21
C SER A 218 -18.99 7.53 14.25
N HIS A 219 -17.82 7.99 14.71
CA HIS A 219 -16.79 8.57 13.84
C HIS A 219 -15.90 7.50 13.18
N CYS A 220 -15.75 6.32 13.80
CA CYS A 220 -15.09 5.15 13.21
C CYS A 220 -16.01 4.45 12.19
N GLU A 221 -17.34 4.65 12.27
CA GLU A 221 -18.32 4.22 11.27
C GLU A 221 -18.25 5.11 10.02
N SER A 222 -17.07 5.15 9.42
CA SER A 222 -16.73 5.78 8.15
C SER A 222 -15.83 4.82 7.35
N GLY A 223 -15.56 5.14 6.08
CA GLY A 223 -14.72 4.29 5.22
C GLY A 223 -15.41 2.98 4.80
N GLY A 224 -14.77 1.84 5.09
CA GLY A 224 -15.24 0.50 4.73
C GLY A 224 -15.91 -0.27 5.87
N VAL A 225 -16.51 -1.42 5.56
CA VAL A 225 -17.04 -2.39 6.55
C VAL A 225 -15.95 -3.36 7.06
N HIS A 226 -14.73 -3.19 6.59
CA HIS A 226 -13.65 -4.17 6.73
C HIS A 226 -13.28 -4.40 8.20
N GLY A 227 -12.91 -3.35 8.92
CA GLY A 227 -12.58 -3.42 10.35
C GLY A 227 -13.72 -3.94 11.22
N THR A 228 -14.97 -3.70 10.83
CA THR A 228 -16.14 -4.30 11.50
C THR A 228 -16.06 -5.81 11.49
N GLY A 229 -15.82 -6.42 10.33
CA GLY A 229 -15.79 -7.88 10.26
C GLY A 229 -14.46 -8.50 10.71
N VAL A 230 -13.36 -7.74 10.74
CA VAL A 230 -12.14 -8.14 11.48
C VAL A 230 -12.47 -8.24 12.98
N ALA A 231 -13.19 -7.27 13.54
CA ALA A 231 -13.62 -7.32 14.92
C ALA A 231 -14.58 -8.50 15.19
N GLU A 232 -15.51 -8.79 14.27
CA GLU A 232 -16.38 -9.99 14.36
C GLU A 232 -15.53 -11.26 14.38
N ALA A 233 -14.52 -11.39 13.51
CA ALA A 233 -13.65 -12.56 13.45
C ALA A 233 -12.90 -12.83 14.77
N ILE A 234 -12.47 -11.77 15.44
CA ILE A 234 -11.81 -11.87 16.75
C ILE A 234 -12.81 -12.33 17.82
N VAL A 235 -14.01 -11.75 17.85
CA VAL A 235 -15.06 -12.05 18.83
C VAL A 235 -15.61 -13.47 18.66
N ASP A 236 -15.72 -13.93 17.41
CA ASP A 236 -16.06 -15.30 17.04
C ASP A 236 -15.10 -16.35 17.66
N ILE A 237 -13.84 -15.98 17.87
CA ILE A 237 -12.82 -16.83 18.48
C ILE A 237 -12.78 -16.65 20.00
N ALA A 238 -12.79 -15.40 20.45
CA ALA A 238 -12.63 -14.99 21.83
C ALA A 238 -13.74 -14.01 22.21
N PRO A 239 -14.94 -14.51 22.59
CA PRO A 239 -16.13 -13.66 22.74
C PRO A 239 -16.10 -12.71 23.94
N ASP A 240 -15.26 -12.97 24.94
CA ASP A 240 -15.19 -12.18 26.19
C ASP A 240 -14.01 -11.18 26.19
N VAL A 241 -13.38 -10.92 25.03
CA VAL A 241 -12.33 -9.88 24.94
C VAL A 241 -12.91 -8.49 25.13
N THR A 242 -12.08 -7.59 25.64
CA THR A 242 -12.36 -6.15 25.57
C THR A 242 -11.76 -5.59 24.28
N LEU A 243 -12.62 -5.13 23.36
CA LEU A 243 -12.18 -4.56 22.10
C LEU A 243 -11.81 -3.08 22.21
N TYR A 244 -10.67 -2.77 21.61
CA TYR A 244 -10.21 -1.43 21.27
C TYR A 244 -10.19 -1.31 19.76
N ILE A 245 -10.74 -0.25 19.17
CA ILE A 245 -10.73 -0.03 17.72
C ILE A 245 -10.16 1.33 17.37
N ALA A 246 -9.48 1.43 16.23
CA ALA A 246 -8.98 2.69 15.71
C ALA A 246 -8.82 2.66 14.19
N ASN A 247 -8.99 3.82 13.56
CA ASN A 247 -8.85 4.01 12.11
C ASN A 247 -7.83 5.10 11.75
N PRO A 248 -6.53 4.89 12.02
CA PRO A 248 -5.50 5.88 11.72
C PRO A 248 -5.47 6.21 10.23
N ILE A 249 -5.26 7.48 9.90
CA ILE A 249 -5.23 7.97 8.50
C ILE A 249 -3.78 8.11 8.02
N SER A 250 -2.88 8.51 8.91
CA SER A 250 -1.46 8.72 8.65
C SER A 250 -0.54 7.76 9.43
N LYS A 251 0.75 7.73 9.08
CA LYS A 251 1.78 6.97 9.83
C LYS A 251 1.92 7.51 11.26
N GLY A 252 1.86 8.84 11.42
CA GLY A 252 1.82 9.47 12.74
C GLY A 252 0.57 9.12 13.57
N ASP A 253 -0.59 8.98 12.92
CA ASP A 253 -1.82 8.51 13.58
C ASP A 253 -1.69 7.07 14.05
N LEU A 254 -1.07 6.20 13.25
CA LEU A 254 -0.77 4.81 13.60
C LEU A 254 0.15 4.75 14.81
N GLN A 255 1.25 5.52 14.81
CA GLN A 255 2.17 5.62 15.95
C GLN A 255 1.46 6.05 17.23
N SER A 256 0.64 7.10 17.14
CA SER A 256 -0.16 7.60 18.27
C SER A 256 -1.22 6.60 18.75
N THR A 257 -1.80 5.83 17.82
CA THR A 257 -2.78 4.78 18.10
C THR A 257 -2.16 3.61 18.84
N ALA A 258 -1.02 3.11 18.35
CA ALA A 258 -0.29 2.01 18.97
C ALA A 258 0.16 2.39 20.39
N ALA A 259 0.76 3.57 20.57
CA ALA A 259 1.15 4.07 21.89
C ALA A 259 -0.05 4.19 22.85
N TRP A 260 -1.21 4.64 22.35
CA TRP A 260 -2.44 4.68 23.14
C TRP A 260 -2.92 3.29 23.56
N MET A 261 -2.98 2.33 22.63
CA MET A 261 -3.36 0.95 22.94
C MET A 261 -2.43 0.33 23.98
N VAL A 262 -1.11 0.51 23.85
CA VAL A 262 -0.12 0.08 24.85
C VAL A 262 -0.40 0.74 26.21
N SER A 263 -0.66 2.05 26.25
CA SER A 263 -0.95 2.77 27.50
C SER A 263 -2.23 2.31 28.19
N GLU A 264 -3.20 1.82 27.40
CA GLU A 264 -4.45 1.24 27.88
C GLU A 264 -4.29 -0.22 28.33
N GLY A 265 -3.10 -0.81 28.17
CA GLY A 265 -2.81 -2.20 28.51
C GLY A 265 -3.43 -3.20 27.52
N VAL A 266 -3.63 -2.80 26.26
CA VAL A 266 -3.91 -3.74 25.17
C VAL A 266 -2.78 -4.77 25.11
N GLN A 267 -3.11 -6.04 24.92
CA GLN A 267 -2.16 -7.14 24.94
C GLN A 267 -1.91 -7.72 23.55
N VAL A 268 -2.89 -7.60 22.66
CA VAL A 268 -2.80 -8.04 21.26
C VAL A 268 -3.29 -6.91 20.37
N ILE A 269 -2.52 -6.52 19.36
CA ILE A 269 -2.95 -5.59 18.32
C ILE A 269 -3.02 -6.37 17.01
N ASN A 270 -4.20 -6.37 16.39
CA ASN A 270 -4.42 -6.84 15.03
C ASN A 270 -4.47 -5.63 14.09
N MET A 271 -3.59 -5.63 13.09
CA MET A 271 -3.60 -4.67 11.99
C MET A 271 -3.81 -5.42 10.68
N SER A 272 -5.04 -5.37 10.17
CA SER A 272 -5.42 -5.94 8.87
C SER A 272 -5.38 -4.86 7.79
N LEU A 273 -4.28 -4.13 7.80
CA LEU A 273 -3.96 -3.02 6.93
C LEU A 273 -2.51 -3.14 6.48
N GLU A 274 -2.27 -2.70 5.25
CA GLU A 274 -0.92 -2.48 4.73
C GLU A 274 -0.64 -0.98 4.55
N TRP A 275 0.65 -0.65 4.57
CA TRP A 275 1.19 0.67 4.28
C TRP A 275 2.22 0.58 3.17
N SER A 276 2.41 1.70 2.47
CA SER A 276 3.45 1.82 1.47
C SER A 276 4.83 1.58 2.08
N TRP A 277 5.72 0.98 1.28
CA TRP A 277 7.11 0.74 1.68
C TRP A 277 7.78 2.02 2.18
N ASP A 278 8.55 1.85 3.25
CA ASP A 278 9.35 2.90 3.87
C ASP A 278 10.68 2.36 4.41
N GLY A 279 11.16 1.28 3.81
CA GLY A 279 12.44 0.66 4.10
C GLY A 279 12.89 -0.28 2.99
N PRO A 280 14.14 -0.80 3.09
CA PRO A 280 14.77 -1.63 2.07
C PRO A 280 14.19 -3.05 1.97
N GLY A 281 13.18 -3.37 2.79
CA GLY A 281 12.52 -4.67 2.81
C GLY A 281 13.16 -5.69 3.73
N ASP A 282 14.06 -5.26 4.61
CA ASP A 282 14.75 -6.07 5.63
C ASP A 282 14.11 -5.94 7.03
N GLY A 283 12.86 -5.47 7.07
CA GLY A 283 12.13 -5.21 8.31
C GLY A 283 12.56 -3.96 9.07
N THR A 284 13.43 -3.11 8.50
CA THR A 284 13.84 -1.83 9.09
C THR A 284 13.31 -0.64 8.31
N SER A 285 13.26 0.53 8.96
CA SER A 285 12.93 1.80 8.30
C SER A 285 13.77 2.95 8.85
N TYR A 286 14.20 3.84 7.96
CA TYR A 286 14.86 5.10 8.29
C TYR A 286 13.90 6.12 8.93
N HIS A 287 12.58 5.99 8.74
CA HIS A 287 11.58 6.97 9.18
C HIS A 287 11.04 6.65 10.56
N SER A 288 11.13 7.60 11.49
CA SER A 288 10.70 7.36 12.87
C SER A 288 9.21 7.04 13.00
N GLU A 289 8.37 7.56 12.10
CA GLU A 289 6.94 7.28 12.06
C GLU A 289 6.56 6.00 11.33
N SER A 290 7.53 5.28 10.76
CA SER A 290 7.25 4.06 10.00
C SER A 290 6.37 3.08 10.78
N PRO A 291 5.42 2.40 10.11
CA PRO A 291 4.68 1.29 10.68
C PRO A 291 5.58 0.21 11.29
N LEU A 292 6.79 -0.02 10.73
CA LEU A 292 7.78 -0.95 11.29
C LEU A 292 8.28 -0.47 12.67
N ASN A 293 8.74 0.78 12.76
CA ASN A 293 9.22 1.37 14.02
C ASN A 293 8.09 1.51 15.06
N THR A 294 6.86 1.79 14.60
CA THR A 294 5.67 1.83 15.45
C THR A 294 5.37 0.47 16.07
N LEU A 295 5.39 -0.57 15.24
CA LEU A 295 5.18 -1.94 15.66
C LEU A 295 6.25 -2.39 16.67
N ASP A 296 7.52 -2.11 16.39
CA ASP A 296 8.62 -2.45 17.30
C ASP A 296 8.45 -1.80 18.67
N THR A 297 8.10 -0.50 18.69
CA THR A 297 7.84 0.23 19.92
C THR A 297 6.65 -0.36 20.70
N ALA A 298 5.60 -0.81 20.01
CA ALA A 298 4.45 -1.44 20.65
C ALA A 298 4.79 -2.80 21.25
N VAL A 299 5.58 -3.61 20.54
CA VAL A 299 6.07 -4.90 21.02
C VAL A 299 6.97 -4.75 22.24
N ASP A 300 7.88 -3.77 22.24
CA ASP A 300 8.70 -3.42 23.41
C ASP A 300 7.84 -2.98 24.61
N GLY A 301 6.65 -2.42 24.33
CA GLY A 301 5.61 -2.11 25.31
C GLY A 301 4.87 -3.34 25.88
N GLY A 302 5.17 -4.55 25.39
CA GLY A 302 4.59 -5.81 25.84
C GLY A 302 3.38 -6.30 25.05
N VAL A 303 3.12 -5.72 23.86
CA VAL A 303 2.04 -6.15 22.96
C VAL A 303 2.52 -7.29 22.06
N ILE A 304 1.64 -8.24 21.76
CA ILE A 304 1.79 -9.12 20.60
C ILE A 304 1.15 -8.44 19.40
N TRP A 305 1.91 -8.24 18.32
CA TRP A 305 1.39 -7.62 17.10
C TRP A 305 1.07 -8.69 16.06
N VAL A 306 -0.09 -8.58 15.41
CA VAL A 306 -0.51 -9.47 14.33
C VAL A 306 -0.83 -8.62 13.12
N SER A 307 -0.11 -8.85 12.02
CA SER A 307 -0.33 -8.15 10.75
C SER A 307 -0.67 -9.15 9.65
N ALA A 308 -1.56 -8.73 8.75
CA ALA A 308 -1.76 -9.45 7.50
C ALA A 308 -0.48 -9.37 6.67
N ALA A 309 -0.11 -10.46 5.99
CA ALA A 309 1.08 -10.51 5.16
C ALA A 309 0.98 -9.60 3.91
N GLY A 310 -0.24 -9.23 3.52
CA GLY A 310 -0.55 -8.55 2.26
C GLY A 310 -1.18 -9.50 1.23
N ASN A 311 -1.74 -8.91 0.17
CA ASN A 311 -2.41 -9.56 -0.96
C ASN A 311 -1.79 -9.23 -2.32
N GLU A 312 -0.49 -8.94 -2.34
CA GLU A 312 0.22 -8.39 -3.49
C GLU A 312 1.00 -9.48 -4.25
N ALA A 313 0.78 -10.77 -3.97
CA ALA A 313 1.52 -11.84 -4.65
C ALA A 313 1.28 -11.90 -6.16
N GLU A 314 0.13 -11.41 -6.63
CA GLU A 314 -0.25 -11.32 -8.05
C GLU A 314 -0.10 -9.88 -8.61
N SER A 315 0.20 -8.91 -7.75
CA SER A 315 0.36 -7.49 -8.12
C SER A 315 1.76 -6.93 -7.84
N SER A 316 2.73 -7.80 -7.56
CA SER A 316 4.12 -7.40 -7.31
C SER A 316 5.12 -8.14 -8.18
N TRP A 317 6.26 -7.51 -8.40
CA TRP A 317 7.43 -8.06 -9.08
C TRP A 317 8.69 -7.73 -8.27
N HIS A 318 9.62 -8.68 -8.18
CA HIS A 318 10.93 -8.51 -7.55
C HIS A 318 11.98 -9.22 -8.38
N GLY A 319 13.12 -8.57 -8.62
CA GLY A 319 14.21 -9.17 -9.37
C GLY A 319 15.51 -8.38 -9.32
N ALA A 320 16.55 -8.99 -9.86
CA ALA A 320 17.85 -8.36 -10.02
C ALA A 320 17.78 -7.22 -11.04
N TYR A 321 18.68 -6.25 -10.92
CA TYR A 321 18.90 -5.27 -11.98
C TYR A 321 19.32 -5.96 -13.28
N LEU A 322 18.63 -5.64 -14.38
CA LEU A 322 18.92 -6.13 -15.71
C LEU A 322 18.67 -5.00 -16.72
N ASP A 323 19.71 -4.70 -17.51
CA ASP A 323 19.71 -3.74 -18.63
C ASP A 323 20.67 -4.30 -19.69
N SER A 324 20.18 -5.27 -20.45
CA SER A 324 20.97 -6.17 -21.29
C SER A 324 21.53 -5.49 -22.53
N ASP A 325 20.86 -4.45 -23.01
CA ASP A 325 21.30 -3.65 -24.16
C ASP A 325 21.92 -2.29 -23.76
N SER A 326 21.98 -2.00 -22.46
CA SER A 326 22.58 -0.78 -21.89
C SER A 326 21.92 0.50 -22.39
N ASN A 327 20.62 0.44 -22.63
CA ASN A 327 19.81 1.59 -23.01
C ASN A 327 19.22 2.31 -21.79
N GLY A 328 19.28 1.68 -20.59
CA GLY A 328 18.80 2.19 -19.31
C GLY A 328 17.33 1.91 -18.99
N ASP A 329 16.56 1.29 -19.89
CA ASP A 329 15.23 0.74 -19.61
C ASP A 329 15.43 -0.65 -18.98
N LEU A 330 14.88 -0.87 -17.78
CA LEU A 330 15.14 -2.09 -17.03
C LEU A 330 14.19 -3.21 -17.45
N GLU A 331 14.74 -4.43 -17.49
CA GLU A 331 14.00 -5.60 -17.93
C GLU A 331 13.33 -6.34 -16.76
N PHE A 332 12.02 -6.59 -16.88
CA PHE A 332 11.25 -7.41 -15.93
C PHE A 332 11.47 -8.91 -16.16
N VAL A 333 11.75 -9.26 -17.41
CA VAL A 333 12.30 -10.56 -17.83
C VAL A 333 13.25 -10.30 -18.99
N SER A 334 14.22 -11.18 -19.22
CA SER A 334 15.21 -11.01 -20.29
C SER A 334 14.57 -10.64 -21.63
N GLY A 335 14.82 -9.42 -22.10
CA GLY A 335 14.32 -8.90 -23.39
C GLY A 335 12.92 -8.27 -23.34
N ASP A 336 12.33 -8.08 -22.16
CA ASP A 336 11.08 -7.34 -21.96
C ASP A 336 11.25 -6.24 -20.90
N GLU A 337 11.16 -5.00 -21.36
CA GLU A 337 11.31 -3.76 -20.58
C GLU A 337 9.99 -3.32 -19.93
N THR A 338 8.90 -4.07 -20.16
CA THR A 338 7.57 -3.72 -19.68
C THR A 338 6.98 -4.79 -18.77
N ASN A 339 6.13 -4.36 -17.85
CA ASN A 339 5.16 -5.21 -17.17
C ASN A 339 3.82 -4.48 -17.21
N HIS A 340 2.74 -5.15 -17.59
CA HIS A 340 1.49 -4.45 -17.85
C HIS A 340 0.39 -4.76 -16.85
N VAL A 341 -0.59 -3.84 -16.79
CA VAL A 341 -1.80 -3.95 -15.99
C VAL A 341 -3.01 -3.66 -16.88
N TYR A 342 -4.09 -4.41 -16.71
CA TYR A 342 -5.37 -4.08 -17.36
C TYR A 342 -6.22 -3.25 -16.41
N LEU A 343 -6.70 -2.10 -16.88
CA LEU A 343 -7.58 -1.22 -16.10
C LEU A 343 -8.83 -0.88 -16.90
N SER A 344 -9.96 -0.80 -16.20
CA SER A 344 -11.19 -0.22 -16.72
C SER A 344 -11.18 1.30 -16.59
N ALA A 345 -11.88 2.00 -17.49
CA ALA A 345 -12.01 3.45 -17.42
C ALA A 345 -12.51 3.91 -16.03
N GLY A 346 -11.74 4.79 -15.40
CA GLY A 346 -12.00 5.33 -14.07
C GLY A 346 -11.46 4.51 -12.90
N GLU A 347 -10.88 3.32 -13.13
CA GLU A 347 -10.14 2.61 -12.10
C GLU A 347 -8.86 3.38 -11.74
N ASN A 348 -8.54 3.40 -10.46
CA ASN A 348 -7.37 4.07 -9.90
C ASN A 348 -6.44 3.03 -9.30
N ILE A 349 -5.15 3.16 -9.60
CA ILE A 349 -4.08 2.37 -9.02
C ILE A 349 -3.01 3.27 -8.41
N THR A 350 -2.25 2.70 -7.48
CA THR A 350 -0.99 3.28 -7.02
C THR A 350 0.11 2.26 -7.22
N ILE A 351 1.19 2.69 -7.88
CA ILE A 351 2.34 1.86 -8.20
C ILE A 351 3.49 2.33 -7.32
N TYR A 352 4.13 1.39 -6.64
CA TYR A 352 5.29 1.60 -5.80
C TYR A 352 6.49 0.91 -6.43
N LEU A 353 7.62 1.61 -6.47
CA LEU A 353 8.91 1.08 -6.85
C LEU A 353 9.89 1.34 -5.72
N ARG A 354 10.65 0.33 -5.28
CA ARG A 354 11.82 0.49 -4.41
C ARG A 354 13.02 -0.27 -4.97
N TRP A 355 14.23 0.13 -4.62
CA TRP A 355 15.45 -0.55 -5.06
C TRP A 355 16.55 -0.54 -4.01
N ASP A 356 17.60 -1.32 -4.27
CA ASP A 356 18.79 -1.45 -3.43
C ASP A 356 19.61 -0.15 -3.42
N ASP A 357 19.53 0.62 -2.33
CA ASP A 357 20.33 1.83 -2.11
C ASP A 357 20.29 2.26 -0.62
N ASP A 358 21.06 3.29 -0.28
CA ASP A 358 21.09 3.91 1.04
C ASP A 358 19.84 4.80 1.28
N TRP A 359 19.00 4.41 2.24
CA TRP A 359 17.83 5.18 2.64
C TRP A 359 18.23 6.51 3.33
N GLY A 360 17.71 7.62 2.79
CA GLY A 360 17.99 8.97 3.27
C GLY A 360 19.10 9.70 2.51
N THR A 361 19.90 9.00 1.70
CA THR A 361 20.93 9.58 0.81
C THR A 361 21.07 8.79 -0.50
N ALA A 362 19.97 8.30 -1.07
CA ALA A 362 20.00 7.50 -2.29
C ALA A 362 20.73 8.23 -3.44
N ASP A 363 21.59 7.49 -4.17
CA ASP A 363 22.46 8.01 -5.25
C ASP A 363 22.35 7.20 -6.56
N SER A 364 21.49 6.18 -6.55
CA SER A 364 21.01 5.44 -7.73
C SER A 364 19.60 5.92 -8.03
N ASP A 365 19.41 6.43 -9.25
CA ASP A 365 18.22 7.15 -9.66
C ASP A 365 17.42 6.30 -10.66
N LEU A 366 16.31 5.75 -10.21
CA LEU A 366 15.35 5.02 -11.03
C LEU A 366 14.06 5.83 -11.17
N ASP A 367 13.57 5.98 -12.40
CA ASP A 367 12.27 6.59 -12.70
C ASP A 367 11.22 5.53 -13.02
N LEU A 368 9.99 5.74 -12.56
CA LEU A 368 8.83 4.90 -12.84
C LEU A 368 7.90 5.59 -13.84
N SER A 369 7.46 4.91 -14.88
CA SER A 369 6.51 5.48 -15.85
C SER A 369 5.42 4.50 -16.24
N ILE A 370 4.27 5.05 -16.64
CA ILE A 370 3.15 4.30 -17.22
C ILE A 370 2.87 4.80 -18.63
N TRP A 371 2.68 3.86 -19.55
CA TRP A 371 2.57 4.08 -20.99
C TRP A 371 1.33 3.41 -21.57
N ASP A 372 0.87 3.96 -22.69
CA ASP A 372 -0.09 3.35 -23.59
C ASP A 372 0.60 2.98 -24.90
N TYR A 373 0.15 1.90 -25.53
CA TYR A 373 0.59 1.51 -26.87
C TYR A 373 -0.61 1.41 -27.80
N SER A 374 -0.59 2.20 -28.88
CA SER A 374 -1.54 2.02 -29.97
C SER A 374 -0.82 1.76 -31.29
N SER A 375 -1.42 0.93 -32.14
CA SER A 375 -0.91 0.67 -33.50
C SER A 375 -0.86 1.92 -34.40
N TYR A 376 -1.55 3.01 -34.02
CA TYR A 376 -1.59 4.26 -34.78
C TYR A 376 -0.57 5.28 -34.30
N SER A 377 -0.45 5.51 -32.99
CA SER A 377 0.44 6.51 -32.38
C SER A 377 1.75 5.94 -31.86
N GLY A 378 1.89 4.61 -31.77
CA GLY A 378 2.97 3.95 -31.06
C GLY A 378 2.88 4.18 -29.55
N TRP A 379 4.02 4.01 -28.88
CA TRP A 379 4.19 4.26 -27.46
C TRP A 379 3.93 5.71 -27.08
N THR A 380 3.09 5.93 -26.07
CA THR A 380 2.77 7.25 -25.51
C THR A 380 2.88 7.20 -24.00
N LYS A 381 3.80 7.98 -23.42
CA LYS A 381 3.92 8.10 -21.96
C LYS A 381 2.71 8.84 -21.43
N LEU A 382 2.00 8.23 -20.49
CA LEU A 382 0.82 8.82 -19.87
C LEU A 382 1.18 9.57 -18.60
N ASP A 383 2.03 8.98 -17.77
CA ASP A 383 2.51 9.61 -16.54
C ASP A 383 3.85 9.02 -16.06
N GLU A 384 4.50 9.72 -15.14
CA GLU A 384 5.78 9.32 -14.53
C GLU A 384 5.92 9.76 -13.07
N SER A 385 6.68 9.01 -12.28
CA SER A 385 7.29 9.44 -11.03
C SER A 385 8.80 9.45 -11.22
N ASN A 386 9.41 10.59 -10.92
CA ASN A 386 10.80 10.88 -11.25
C ASN A 386 11.45 11.78 -10.20
N ASP A 387 11.29 11.42 -8.93
CA ASP A 387 11.98 12.11 -7.84
C ASP A 387 13.50 12.07 -8.06
N ALA A 388 14.25 13.00 -7.48
CA ALA A 388 15.70 13.04 -7.68
C ALA A 388 16.40 12.18 -6.62
N GLN A 389 17.34 11.33 -7.05
CA GLN A 389 18.27 10.61 -6.17
C GLN A 389 19.72 10.85 -6.64
N ASN A 390 20.44 11.71 -5.91
CA ASN A 390 21.80 12.15 -6.27
C ASN A 390 22.71 12.30 -5.04
N GLY A 391 22.43 11.50 -4.00
CA GLY A 391 23.18 11.48 -2.74
C GLY A 391 22.83 12.60 -1.76
N THR A 392 21.84 13.43 -2.06
CA THR A 392 21.43 14.52 -1.17
C THR A 392 20.60 13.99 0.00
N LEU A 393 20.85 14.53 1.20
CA LEU A 393 20.11 14.17 2.41
C LEU A 393 18.59 14.37 2.25
N GLY A 394 17.82 13.33 2.57
CA GLY A 394 16.38 13.26 2.43
C GLY A 394 15.89 12.53 1.17
N GLN A 395 16.80 12.06 0.31
CA GLN A 395 16.45 11.26 -0.86
C GLN A 395 16.39 9.77 -0.52
N GLU A 396 15.39 9.09 -1.04
CA GLU A 396 15.09 7.68 -0.76
C GLU A 396 14.98 6.91 -2.07
N PRO A 397 15.35 5.61 -2.10
CA PRO A 397 15.26 4.77 -3.28
C PRO A 397 13.83 4.29 -3.51
N ILE A 398 12.92 5.24 -3.74
CA ILE A 398 11.50 4.98 -3.94
C ILE A 398 10.93 5.88 -5.03
N GLU A 399 10.02 5.32 -5.83
CA GLU A 399 9.12 6.07 -6.69
C GLU A 399 7.68 5.65 -6.41
N VAL A 400 6.75 6.61 -6.46
CA VAL A 400 5.32 6.38 -6.23
C VAL A 400 4.49 7.08 -7.28
N LEU A 401 3.69 6.32 -8.01
CA LEU A 401 2.85 6.83 -9.10
C LEU A 401 1.39 6.43 -8.91
N SER A 402 0.51 7.41 -8.69
CA SER A 402 -0.93 7.20 -8.73
C SER A 402 -1.49 7.50 -10.12
N PHE A 403 -2.25 6.56 -10.68
CA PHE A 403 -2.80 6.67 -12.03
C PHE A 403 -4.28 6.30 -12.05
N THR A 404 -5.09 7.13 -12.72
CA THR A 404 -6.50 6.83 -13.00
C THR A 404 -6.67 6.58 -14.48
N ALA A 405 -7.12 5.39 -14.84
CA ALA A 405 -7.28 4.97 -16.22
C ALA A 405 -8.28 5.86 -16.97
N PRO A 406 -7.84 6.63 -17.98
CA PRO A 406 -8.73 7.52 -18.73
C PRO A 406 -9.68 6.75 -19.66
N TRP A 407 -9.33 5.51 -20.02
CA TRP A 407 -10.13 4.58 -20.80
C TRP A 407 -9.82 3.14 -20.36
N SER A 408 -10.62 2.17 -20.81
CA SER A 408 -10.35 0.75 -20.55
C SER A 408 -9.29 0.25 -21.51
N ASP A 409 -8.11 -0.14 -21.01
CA ASP A 409 -7.06 -0.76 -21.81
C ASP A 409 -6.00 -1.46 -20.95
N THR A 410 -5.02 -2.03 -21.64
CA THR A 410 -3.75 -2.47 -21.06
C THR A 410 -2.77 -1.30 -21.02
N PHE A 411 -2.22 -1.02 -19.85
CA PHE A 411 -1.22 0.02 -19.63
C PHE A 411 0.10 -0.62 -19.20
N HIS A 412 1.21 -0.09 -19.70
CA HIS A 412 2.54 -0.67 -19.52
C HIS A 412 3.35 0.12 -18.51
N LEU A 413 3.89 -0.58 -17.52
CA LEU A 413 4.80 -0.05 -16.51
C LEU A 413 6.24 -0.23 -17.00
N THR A 414 7.05 0.81 -16.87
CA THR A 414 8.48 0.80 -17.24
C THR A 414 9.31 1.40 -16.11
N VAL A 415 10.51 0.88 -15.91
CA VAL A 415 11.49 1.43 -14.97
C VAL A 415 12.72 1.88 -15.74
N LYS A 416 13.13 3.14 -15.56
CA LYS A 416 14.30 3.72 -16.24
C LYS A 416 15.40 3.98 -15.24
N HIS A 417 16.59 3.45 -15.46
CA HIS A 417 17.79 3.89 -14.77
C HIS A 417 18.29 5.21 -15.37
N TYR A 418 18.12 6.28 -14.61
CA TYR A 418 18.48 7.63 -15.01
C TYR A 418 19.99 7.90 -14.79
N SER A 419 20.49 7.59 -13.59
CA SER A 419 21.90 7.77 -13.24
C SER A 419 22.28 7.02 -11.96
N GLY A 420 23.59 6.91 -11.67
CA GLY A 420 24.10 6.34 -10.43
C GLY A 420 24.70 4.94 -10.63
N LEU A 421 24.88 4.22 -9.53
CA LEU A 421 25.29 2.82 -9.58
C LEU A 421 24.08 1.94 -9.91
N ALA A 422 24.29 0.85 -10.64
CA ALA A 422 23.23 -0.12 -10.85
C ALA A 422 22.89 -0.78 -9.50
N PRO A 423 21.63 -0.70 -9.01
CA PRO A 423 21.24 -1.36 -7.76
C PRO A 423 21.35 -2.89 -7.89
N GLY A 424 21.49 -3.61 -6.77
CA GLY A 424 21.50 -5.07 -6.79
C GLY A 424 20.16 -5.68 -7.22
N TRP A 425 19.06 -5.01 -6.90
CA TRP A 425 17.69 -5.43 -7.16
C TRP A 425 16.74 -4.23 -7.22
N PHE A 426 15.56 -4.45 -7.81
CA PHE A 426 14.42 -3.54 -7.67
C PHE A 426 13.14 -4.34 -7.46
N GLN A 427 12.14 -3.67 -6.89
CA GLN A 427 10.87 -4.25 -6.55
C GLN A 427 9.73 -3.29 -6.91
N LEU A 428 8.71 -3.81 -7.56
CA LEU A 428 7.51 -3.09 -7.94
C LEU A 428 6.28 -3.73 -7.28
N ALA A 429 5.35 -2.93 -6.78
CA ALA A 429 4.03 -3.38 -6.34
C ALA A 429 2.94 -2.45 -6.87
N VAL A 430 1.81 -3.02 -7.28
CA VAL A 430 0.66 -2.29 -7.77
C VAL A 430 -0.50 -2.54 -6.82
N TRP A 431 -1.01 -1.45 -6.24
CA TRP A 431 -2.26 -1.49 -5.50
C TRP A 431 -3.43 -1.22 -6.44
N GLY A 432 -4.38 -2.14 -6.47
CA GLY A 432 -5.63 -2.03 -7.24
C GLY A 432 -5.66 -2.79 -8.57
N ALA A 433 -4.56 -3.42 -9.00
CA ALA A 433 -4.53 -4.27 -10.19
C ALA A 433 -3.40 -5.32 -10.13
N ASP A 434 -3.63 -6.46 -10.79
CA ASP A 434 -2.61 -7.50 -10.98
C ASP A 434 -1.67 -7.13 -12.13
N VAL A 435 -0.42 -7.58 -12.03
CA VAL A 435 0.60 -7.39 -13.09
C VAL A 435 0.67 -8.62 -14.00
N GLU A 436 1.08 -8.45 -15.24
CA GLU A 436 1.25 -9.56 -16.21
C GLU A 436 2.26 -10.60 -15.71
N ILE A 437 3.38 -10.12 -15.17
CA ILE A 437 4.50 -10.95 -14.74
C ILE A 437 4.63 -10.81 -13.21
N PRO A 438 3.83 -11.53 -12.41
CA PRO A 438 3.93 -11.46 -10.96
C PRO A 438 5.07 -12.33 -10.43
N ILE A 439 5.77 -11.83 -9.42
CA ILE A 439 6.73 -12.60 -8.62
C ILE A 439 6.21 -12.65 -7.18
N SER A 440 5.56 -13.77 -6.84
CA SER A 440 4.91 -13.93 -5.53
C SER A 440 5.86 -13.91 -4.33
N SER A 441 7.16 -14.22 -4.49
CA SER A 441 8.15 -14.10 -3.41
C SER A 441 8.57 -12.64 -3.20
N HIS A 442 8.88 -12.24 -1.96
CA HIS A 442 9.22 -10.86 -1.57
C HIS A 442 8.02 -9.90 -1.58
N SER A 443 6.79 -10.41 -1.71
CA SER A 443 5.57 -9.60 -1.80
C SER A 443 5.01 -9.17 -0.44
N ILE A 444 5.67 -9.52 0.67
CA ILE A 444 5.21 -9.14 2.02
C ILE A 444 5.11 -7.62 2.15
N ALA A 445 3.96 -7.13 2.62
CA ALA A 445 3.68 -5.70 2.76
C ALA A 445 4.14 -5.14 4.10
N ASN A 446 4.28 -3.81 4.18
CA ASN A 446 4.60 -3.12 5.44
C ASN A 446 3.37 -3.03 6.36
N PRO A 447 3.47 -3.33 7.68
CA PRO A 447 4.67 -3.66 8.46
C PRO A 447 4.94 -5.17 8.67
N ALA A 448 4.30 -6.06 7.92
CA ALA A 448 4.46 -7.51 8.09
C ALA A 448 5.86 -8.03 7.72
N GLU A 449 6.71 -7.19 7.12
CA GLU A 449 8.14 -7.48 6.88
C GLU A 449 9.04 -7.26 8.11
N SER A 450 8.53 -6.79 9.27
CA SER A 450 9.36 -6.62 10.48
C SER A 450 9.98 -7.96 10.96
N SER A 451 11.24 -7.89 11.40
CA SER A 451 11.97 -9.03 11.98
C SER A 451 11.69 -9.24 13.48
N ASN A 452 10.82 -8.44 14.08
CA ASN A 452 10.57 -8.46 15.51
C ASN A 452 9.81 -9.73 15.96
N THR A 453 10.40 -10.47 16.89
CA THR A 453 9.85 -11.76 17.37
C THR A 453 8.52 -11.66 18.13
N GLY A 454 8.09 -10.46 18.54
CA GLY A 454 6.76 -10.24 19.12
C GLY A 454 5.66 -9.98 18.09
N MET A 455 5.98 -10.08 16.79
CA MET A 455 5.07 -9.91 15.67
C MET A 455 4.80 -11.22 14.93
N LEU A 456 3.59 -11.36 14.39
CA LEU A 456 3.18 -12.44 13.50
C LEU A 456 2.66 -11.87 12.18
N ALA A 457 3.31 -12.22 11.07
CA ALA A 457 2.79 -12.03 9.72
C ALA A 457 1.88 -13.21 9.34
N VAL A 458 0.67 -12.93 8.87
CA VAL A 458 -0.35 -13.95 8.61
C VAL A 458 -0.82 -13.88 7.15
N GLY A 459 -0.54 -14.92 6.37
CA GLY A 459 -1.03 -15.06 5.01
C GLY A 459 -2.48 -15.53 4.93
N ALA A 460 -3.16 -15.19 3.85
CA ALA A 460 -4.54 -15.55 3.60
C ALA A 460 -4.67 -17.01 3.13
N ALA A 461 -5.66 -17.71 3.69
CA ALA A 461 -6.05 -19.05 3.26
C ALA A 461 -7.58 -19.17 3.28
N ASN A 462 -8.13 -19.89 2.31
CA ASN A 462 -9.56 -20.13 2.29
C ASN A 462 -9.99 -20.95 3.51
N TRP A 463 -11.04 -20.55 4.22
CA TRP A 463 -11.55 -21.29 5.38
C TRP A 463 -11.95 -22.74 5.05
N ALA A 464 -12.33 -23.02 3.79
CA ALA A 464 -12.68 -24.36 3.34
C ALA A 464 -11.44 -25.23 3.03
N THR A 465 -10.30 -24.61 2.77
CA THR A 465 -9.00 -25.26 2.47
C THR A 465 -7.85 -24.57 3.22
N PRO A 466 -7.86 -24.57 4.56
CA PRO A 466 -6.95 -23.76 5.37
C PRO A 466 -5.47 -24.20 5.28
N SER A 467 -5.20 -25.33 4.63
CA SER A 467 -3.84 -25.82 4.33
C SER A 467 -3.28 -25.29 3.00
N THR A 468 -4.07 -24.52 2.24
CA THR A 468 -3.70 -23.96 0.95
C THR A 468 -3.74 -22.45 1.06
N ILE A 469 -2.58 -21.82 0.88
CA ILE A 469 -2.46 -20.36 0.78
C ILE A 469 -3.22 -19.86 -0.46
N GLU A 470 -3.92 -18.74 -0.34
CA GLU A 470 -4.58 -18.09 -1.47
C GLU A 470 -3.53 -17.61 -2.49
N SER A 471 -3.92 -17.51 -3.77
CA SER A 471 -3.00 -17.12 -4.85
C SER A 471 -2.44 -15.72 -4.63
N PHE A 472 -3.32 -14.80 -4.26
CA PHE A 472 -3.04 -13.39 -4.01
C PHE A 472 -2.25 -13.16 -2.71
N SER A 473 -2.27 -14.09 -1.74
CA SER A 473 -1.61 -13.86 -0.45
C SER A 473 -0.11 -13.69 -0.62
N SER A 474 0.39 -12.58 -0.11
CA SER A 474 1.80 -12.22 -0.11
C SER A 474 2.67 -13.24 0.60
N ARG A 475 3.91 -13.39 0.13
CA ARG A 475 4.82 -14.48 0.50
C ARG A 475 6.24 -13.98 0.66
N GLY A 476 6.88 -14.46 1.72
CA GLY A 476 8.31 -14.33 1.91
C GLY A 476 9.12 -15.17 0.90
N PRO A 477 10.46 -15.13 0.97
CA PRO A 477 11.26 -14.36 1.94
C PRO A 477 11.11 -12.84 1.77
N THR A 478 11.50 -12.07 2.79
CA THR A 478 11.78 -10.63 2.68
C THR A 478 13.16 -10.43 2.03
N THR A 479 13.61 -9.19 1.78
CA THR A 479 14.88 -8.97 1.05
C THR A 479 16.13 -9.45 1.82
N ASP A 480 16.01 -9.65 3.13
CA ASP A 480 17.05 -10.16 4.02
C ASP A 480 17.08 -11.71 4.18
N GLY A 481 16.12 -12.43 3.61
CA GLY A 481 16.09 -13.91 3.55
C GLY A 481 15.15 -14.58 4.54
#